data_AF-A0A7C4CPZ1-F1
#
_entry.id   AF-A0A7C4CPZ1-F1
#
_cell.length_a   1.000
_cell.length_b   1.000
_cell.length_c   1.000
_cell.angle_alpha   90.00
_cell.angle_beta   90.00
_cell.angle_gamma   90.00
#
_symmetry.space_group_name_H-M   'P 1'
#
loop_
_entity.id
_entity.type
_entity.pdbx_description
1 polymer ?
#
loop_
_entity_poly.entity_id
_entity_poly.type
_entity_poly.pdbx_seq_one_letter_code
_entity_poly.pdbx_strand_id
1 'polypeptide(L)'
;MLENPLRRIRSIADYQFGKGVGEKLFPETVEIAYSKRTGRIRYVYLDGKRLATLRPMDGLFSLSIEGAKRIVENDIPAKCFV
;
A
#
# COMPACT_ATOMS: atom_id res chain seq x y z
N MET A 1 7.14 -21.41 2.03
CA MET A 1 7.27 -20.35 1.02
C MET A 1 7.13 -19.02 1.74
N LEU A 2 8.22 -18.28 1.94
CA LEU A 2 8.16 -16.96 2.57
C LEU A 2 7.36 -16.03 1.64
N GLU A 3 6.19 -15.56 2.09
CA GLU A 3 5.42 -14.55 1.37
C GLU A 3 6.31 -13.33 1.09
N ASN A 4 6.39 -12.89 -0.17
CA ASN A 4 7.05 -11.64 -0.51
C ASN A 4 6.12 -10.47 -0.04
N PRO A 5 6.49 -9.70 0.99
CA PRO A 5 5.61 -8.69 1.57
C PRO A 5 5.25 -7.58 0.57
N LEU A 6 6.17 -7.23 -0.32
CA LEU A 6 5.97 -6.26 -1.39
C LEU A 6 4.91 -6.76 -2.39
N ARG A 7 5.02 -8.02 -2.84
CA ARG A 7 4.01 -8.64 -3.70
C ARG A 7 2.63 -8.61 -3.05
N ARG A 8 2.55 -8.92 -1.75
CA ARG A 8 1.30 -8.91 -0.99
C ARG A 8 0.65 -7.52 -0.95
N ILE A 9 1.39 -6.47 -0.59
CA ILE A 9 0.82 -5.11 -0.55
C ILE A 9 0.40 -4.62 -1.95
N ARG A 10 1.14 -5.01 -3.01
CA ARG A 10 0.77 -4.68 -4.39
C ARG A 10 -0.54 -5.36 -4.79
N SER A 11 -0.69 -6.65 -4.50
CA SER A 11 -1.93 -7.38 -4.78
C SER A 11 -3.15 -6.81 -4.04
N ILE A 12 -2.98 -6.37 -2.79
CA ILE A 12 -4.06 -5.73 -2.02
C ILE A 12 -4.44 -4.36 -2.64
N ALA A 13 -3.44 -3.55 -3.04
CA ALA A 13 -3.71 -2.29 -3.71
C ALA A 13 -4.35 -2.48 -5.10
N ASP A 14 -3.92 -3.50 -5.86
CA ASP A 14 -4.55 -3.84 -7.13
C ASP A 14 -6.01 -4.28 -6.95
N TYR A 15 -6.30 -5.02 -5.87
CA TYR A 15 -7.65 -5.41 -5.52
C TYR A 15 -8.52 -4.21 -5.15
N GLN A 16 -8.03 -3.33 -4.27
CA GLN A 16 -8.81 -2.22 -3.73
C GLN A 16 -8.94 -1.03 -4.67
N PHE A 17 -7.91 -0.72 -5.45
CA PHE A 17 -7.85 0.48 -6.27
C PHE A 17 -7.81 0.17 -7.77
N GLY A 18 -7.77 -1.10 -8.16
CA GLY A 18 -7.76 -1.53 -9.55
C GLY A 18 -6.39 -2.01 -10.03
N LYS A 19 -6.41 -2.86 -11.06
CA LYS A 19 -5.23 -3.55 -11.59
C LYS A 19 -4.11 -2.57 -11.99
N GLY A 20 -2.89 -2.82 -11.51
CA GLY A 20 -1.69 -2.05 -11.83
C GLY A 20 -1.46 -0.85 -10.91
N VAL A 21 -2.38 -0.56 -9.98
CA VAL A 21 -2.18 0.48 -8.97
C VAL A 21 -1.10 0.08 -7.98
N GLY A 22 -1.04 -1.20 -7.58
CA GLY A 22 -0.10 -1.69 -6.59
C GLY A 22 1.34 -1.42 -6.97
N GLU A 23 1.75 -1.74 -8.20
CA GLU A 23 3.11 -1.50 -8.69
C GLU A 23 3.48 -0.02 -8.74
N LYS A 24 2.54 0.85 -9.16
CA LYS A 24 2.78 2.29 -9.27
C LYS A 24 2.80 2.99 -7.90
N LEU A 25 1.88 2.59 -7.02
CA LEU A 25 1.75 3.15 -5.68
C LEU A 25 2.88 2.67 -4.77
N PHE A 26 3.29 1.41 -4.90
CA PHE A 26 4.31 0.78 -4.07
C PHE A 26 5.49 0.27 -4.93
N PRO A 27 6.42 1.16 -5.34
CA PRO A 27 7.65 0.78 -6.03
C PRO A 27 8.55 -0.11 -5.15
N GLU A 28 9.64 -0.67 -5.71
CA GLU A 28 10.52 -1.59 -4.97
C GLU A 28 11.22 -0.96 -3.78
N THR A 29 11.34 0.37 -3.78
CA THR A 29 12.00 1.17 -2.74
C THR A 29 11.12 1.47 -1.53
N VAL A 30 9.88 0.98 -1.48
CA VAL A 30 9.02 1.20 -0.32
C VAL A 30 9.51 0.45 0.91
N GLU A 31 9.36 1.11 2.06
CA GLU A 31 9.64 0.52 3.35
C GLU A 31 8.35 0.00 3.98
N ILE A 32 8.35 -1.28 4.38
CA ILE A 32 7.20 -1.92 5.02
C ILE A 32 7.47 -1.99 6.52
N ALA A 33 6.64 -1.29 7.30
CA ALA A 33 6.72 -1.36 8.76
C ALA A 33 5.71 -2.37 9.31
N TYR A 34 6.15 -3.11 10.32
CA TYR A 34 5.39 -4.17 10.96
C TYR A 34 4.93 -3.75 12.36
N SER A 35 3.78 -4.26 12.78
CA SER A 35 3.29 -4.16 14.14
C SER A 35 4.25 -4.87 15.10
N LYS A 36 4.84 -4.13 16.05
CA LYS A 36 5.72 -4.71 17.08
C LYS A 36 5.05 -5.82 17.89
N ARG A 37 3.72 -5.75 18.08
CA ARG A 37 2.94 -6.72 18.88
C ARG A 37 2.60 -7.99 18.12
N THR A 38 2.32 -7.90 16.81
CA THR A 38 1.74 -9.01 16.05
C THR A 38 2.58 -9.47 14.87
N GLY A 39 3.66 -8.77 14.54
CA GLY A 39 4.51 -9.05 13.38
C GLY A 39 3.81 -8.83 12.03
N ARG A 40 2.58 -8.31 12.01
CA ARG A 40 1.81 -8.08 10.77
C ARG A 40 2.18 -6.74 10.13
N ILE A 41 2.11 -6.68 8.80
CA ILE A 41 2.26 -5.43 8.02
C ILE A 41 1.29 -4.37 8.56
N ARG A 42 1.79 -3.16 8.79
CA ARG A 42 1.03 -2.05 9.38
C ARG A 42 1.06 -0.80 8.50
N TYR A 43 2.24 -0.38 8.08
CA TYR A 43 2.42 0.85 7.31
C TYR A 43 3.32 0.59 6.11
N VAL A 44 3.10 1.34 5.05
CA VAL A 44 3.97 1.40 3.88
C VAL A 44 4.46 2.83 3.72
N TYR A 45 5.77 3.01 3.62
CA TYR A 45 6.43 4.30 3.46
C TYR A 45 7.18 4.35 2.13
N LEU A 46 7.36 5.56 1.60
CA LEU A 46 8.26 5.85 0.52
C LEU A 46 8.98 7.16 0.85
N ASP A 47 10.31 7.15 0.80
CA ASP A 47 11.16 8.29 1.13
C ASP A 47 10.80 8.91 2.50
N GLY A 48 10.60 8.06 3.50
CA GLY A 48 10.22 8.45 4.86
C GLY A 48 8.77 8.94 5.03
N LYS A 49 7.99 9.07 3.95
CA LYS A 49 6.58 9.50 4.01
C LYS A 49 5.65 8.31 3.97
N ARG A 50 4.68 8.26 4.90
CA ARG A 50 3.69 7.18 4.95
C ARG A 50 2.79 7.30 3.72
N LEU A 51 2.65 6.25 2.93
CA LEU A 51 1.72 6.17 1.80
C LEU A 51 0.38 5.60 2.23
N ALA A 52 0.40 4.46 2.94
CA ALA A 52 -0.82 3.76 3.34
C ALA A 52 -0.66 3.05 4.69
N THR A 53 -1.80 2.78 5.32
CA THR A 53 -1.90 1.93 6.51
C THR A 53 -2.71 0.69 6.16
N LEU A 54 -2.17 -0.50 6.44
CA LEU A 54 -2.91 -1.75 6.32
C LEU A 54 -3.78 -1.92 7.58
N ARG A 55 -5.10 -1.97 7.37
CA ARG A 55 -6.08 -2.14 8.45
C ARG A 55 -6.03 -3.59 8.97
N PRO A 56 -5.90 -3.82 10.29
CA PRO A 56 -5.78 -5.18 10.82
C PRO A 56 -7.05 -6.01 10.71
N MET A 57 -8.21 -5.35 10.59
CA MET A 57 -9.53 -5.98 10.64
C MET A 57 -9.89 -6.68 9.33
N ASP A 58 -9.70 -5.99 8.19
CA ASP A 58 -10.10 -6.46 6.87
C ASP A 58 -8.94 -6.60 5.87
N GLY A 59 -7.73 -6.17 6.24
CA GLY A 59 -6.58 -6.25 5.35
C GLY A 59 -6.64 -5.27 4.17
N LEU A 60 -7.45 -4.21 4.26
CA LEU A 60 -7.52 -3.15 3.25
C LEU A 60 -6.64 -1.96 3.63
N PHE A 61 -6.31 -1.13 2.65
CA PHE A 61 -5.54 0.09 2.85
C PHE A 61 -6.41 1.30 3.18
N SER A 62 -5.96 2.07 4.17
CA SER A 62 -6.30 3.47 4.30
C SER A 62 -5.15 4.31 3.75
N LEU A 63 -5.42 5.09 2.70
CA LEU A 63 -4.44 6.01 2.13
C LEU A 63 -4.18 7.15 3.11
N SER A 64 -2.92 7.55 3.20
CA SER A 64 -2.54 8.85 3.76
C SER A 64 -2.78 9.96 2.72
N ILE A 65 -2.60 11.21 3.14
CA ILE A 65 -2.57 12.35 2.22
C ILE A 65 -1.45 12.17 1.18
N GLU A 66 -0.26 11.72 1.57
CA GLU A 66 0.85 11.53 0.63
C GLU A 66 0.57 10.42 -0.39
N GLY A 67 -0.05 9.32 0.06
CA GLY A 67 -0.47 8.23 -0.82
C GLY A 67 -1.51 8.70 -1.84
N ALA A 68 -2.48 9.51 -1.40
CA ALA A 68 -3.48 10.09 -2.28
C ALA A 68 -2.86 11.08 -3.29
N LYS A 69 -1.96 11.98 -2.84
CA LYS A 69 -1.22 12.90 -3.73
C LYS A 69 -0.45 12.14 -4.79
N ARG A 70 0.28 11.09 -4.41
CA ARG A 70 1.03 10.26 -5.34
C ARG A 70 0.16 9.65 -6.43
N ILE A 71 -1.06 9.21 -6.09
CA ILE A 71 -2.02 8.69 -7.07
C ILE A 71 -2.38 9.76 -8.11
N VAL A 72 -2.69 10.97 -7.65
CA VAL A 72 -3.09 12.09 -8.51
C VAL A 72 -1.91 12.60 -9.35
N GLU A 73 -0.76 12.85 -8.72
CA GLU A 73 0.42 13.44 -9.37
C GLU A 73 1.07 12.52 -10.41
N ASN A 74 0.87 11.20 -10.30
CA ASN A 74 1.44 10.21 -11.22
C ASN A 74 0.39 9.60 -12.16
N ASP A 75 -0.79 10.22 -12.28
CA ASP A 75 -1.90 9.74 -13.11
C ASP A 75 -2.15 8.23 -12.94
N ILE A 76 -2.09 7.75 -11.69
CA ILE A 76 -2.32 6.35 -11.38
C ILE A 76 -3.82 6.10 -11.59
N PRO A 77 -4.22 5.15 -12.47
CA PRO A 77 -5.63 4.93 -12.81
C PRO A 77 -6.35 4.16 -11.70
N ALA A 78 -6.43 4.77 -10.52
CA ALA A 78 -7.11 4.23 -9.36
C ALA A 78 -8.62 4.35 -9.55
N LYS A 79 -9.30 3.20 -9.55
CA LYS A 79 -10.74 3.09 -9.44
C LYS A 79 -11.06 3.01 -7.96
N CYS A 80 -11.73 4.03 -7.43
CA CYS A 80 -12.13 4.05 -6.04
C CYS A 80 -13.22 2.97 -5.82
N PHE A 81 -12.87 1.87 -5.14
CA PHE A 81 -13.87 0.94 -4.63
C PHE A 81 -14.07 1.25 -3.15
N VAL A 82 -15.29 1.70 -2.87
CA VAL A 82 -15.85 2.07 -1.56
C VAL A 82 -15.63 0.97 -0.52
#